data_AF-A0A1Y2CXD9-F1
#
_entry.id   AF-A0A1Y2CXD9-F1
#
_cell.length_a   1.000
_cell.length_b   1.000
_cell.length_c   1.000
_cell.angle_alpha   90.00
_cell.angle_beta   90.00
_cell.angle_gamma   90.00
#
_symmetry.space_group_name_H-M   'P 1'
#
loop_
_entity.id
_entity.type
_entity.pdbx_description
1 polymer ?
#
loop_
_entity_poly.entity_id
_entity_poly.type
_entity_poly.pdbx_seq_one_letter_code
_entity_poly.pdbx_strand_id
1 'polypeptide(L)'
;MPIGHSIIKLGLLRIATGTIDLIPVAALAFSLLQLHGLITNEESAPTANPHTVTLTELFQIYLHLEAFFLIYFVLQRIRLQPAIPPPQISDQDRGKIFYRALDTSDTRFREFYAPWFIWKSSHRQLSVDEFGLIHKDNFLDWFSWLLYGAPNFSALSPKDSEELTNFLADFELAKGVRIPPGKNLSIEPVILSFNPIRAYPKPLLFYAGVSCVESLGHLYLTYLGFKRIVSAERRYSFDQETGIHYWVRQPSIKAKIQKGLNHCLFPRNRMWIDSICKLYIRNHSAHPDSPVFLIEMPHVAMRFVDRVPSMSQTIAEVESMLDTYGYSKAMVIGHSLGSASTNREIDFVHRHPGRNTATMKANEFMMHWLCSRELHISYTISRHFIWHQSLLWADDLPQNHHVVVSKQDLLVDAGVIETYLVREGVNHTV
;
A
#
# COMPACT_ATOMS: atom_id res chain seq x y z
N MET A 1 2.18 7.91 12.90
CA MET A 1 3.63 7.66 13.17
C MET A 1 4.09 8.47 14.36
N PRO A 2 4.85 7.90 15.31
CA PRO A 2 5.22 8.58 16.56
C PRO A 2 6.38 9.59 16.42
N ILE A 3 6.90 9.83 15.21
CA ILE A 3 7.93 10.85 15.01
C ILE A 3 7.27 12.23 14.90
N GLY A 4 7.23 12.96 16.01
CA GLY A 4 6.85 14.38 16.00
C GLY A 4 7.77 15.22 15.09
N HIS A 5 7.23 16.26 14.48
CA HIS A 5 7.95 17.10 13.51
C HIS A 5 9.02 17.98 14.16
N SER A 6 10.22 17.98 13.58
CA SER A 6 11.31 18.92 13.88
C SER A 6 12.30 18.91 12.73
N ILE A 7 12.83 20.08 12.36
CA ILE A 7 13.86 20.21 11.31
C ILE A 7 15.09 19.34 11.63
N ILE A 8 15.48 19.29 12.91
CA ILE A 8 16.60 18.47 13.38
C ILE A 8 16.28 16.98 13.16
N LYS A 9 15.08 16.53 13.54
CA LYS A 9 14.66 15.14 13.32
C LYS A 9 14.62 14.78 11.84
N LEU A 10 14.14 15.67 10.98
CA LEU A 10 14.15 15.47 9.54
C LEU A 10 15.60 15.38 9.01
N GLY A 11 16.49 16.26 9.45
CA GLY A 11 17.90 16.25 9.07
C GLY A 11 18.59 14.94 9.47
N LEU A 12 18.45 14.53 10.73
CA LEU A 12 18.98 13.26 11.22
C LEU A 12 18.40 12.07 10.46
N LEU A 13 17.10 12.07 10.19
CA LEU A 13 16.44 11.01 9.45
C LEU A 13 16.98 10.93 8.01
N ARG A 14 17.15 12.06 7.32
CA ARG A 14 17.74 12.10 5.97
C ARG A 14 19.15 11.55 5.94
N ILE A 15 19.99 11.96 6.90
CA ILE A 15 21.37 11.45 7.03
C ILE A 15 21.32 9.94 7.24
N ALA A 16 20.56 9.46 8.23
CA ALA A 16 20.45 8.04 8.53
C ALA A 16 19.96 7.22 7.32
N THR A 17 18.87 7.65 6.67
CA THR A 17 18.34 6.96 5.49
C THR A 17 19.30 7.02 4.30
N GLY A 18 20.01 8.13 4.13
CA GLY A 18 21.02 8.28 3.07
C GLY A 18 22.20 7.34 3.29
N THR A 19 22.69 7.23 4.52
CA THR A 19 23.73 6.26 4.89
C THR A 19 23.26 4.82 4.62
N ILE A 20 22.03 4.48 4.99
CA ILE A 20 21.46 3.15 4.73
C ILE A 20 21.36 2.88 3.22
N ASP A 21 20.91 3.86 2.43
CA ASP A 21 20.76 3.72 0.99
C ASP A 21 22.11 3.59 0.25
N LEU A 22 23.23 3.99 0.87
CA LEU A 22 24.58 3.83 0.32
C LEU A 22 25.16 2.43 0.53
N ILE A 23 24.68 1.67 1.52
CA ILE A 23 25.21 0.34 1.88
C ILE A 23 25.25 -0.61 0.67
N PRO A 24 24.17 -0.78 -0.13
CA PRO A 24 24.19 -1.74 -1.24
C PRO A 24 25.20 -1.36 -2.33
N VAL A 25 25.36 -0.06 -2.61
CA VAL A 25 26.30 0.43 -3.63
C VAL A 25 27.75 0.27 -3.16
N ALA A 26 28.02 0.60 -1.90
CA ALA A 26 29.34 0.42 -1.29
C ALA A 26 29.74 -1.07 -1.24
N ALA A 27 28.78 -1.95 -0.90
CA ALA A 27 28.97 -3.39 -0.89
C ALA A 27 29.30 -3.97 -2.27
N LEU A 28 28.63 -3.50 -3.32
CA LEU A 28 28.93 -3.88 -4.70
C LEU A 28 30.33 -3.41 -5.13
N ALA A 29 30.68 -2.14 -4.85
CA ALA A 29 32.00 -1.61 -5.16
C ALA A 29 33.11 -2.39 -4.45
N PHE A 30 32.94 -2.67 -3.15
CA PHE A 30 33.86 -3.51 -2.39
C PHE A 30 34.03 -4.90 -3.00
N SER A 31 32.92 -5.56 -3.35
CA SER A 31 32.94 -6.91 -3.94
C SER A 31 33.63 -6.96 -5.29
N LEU A 32 33.45 -5.94 -6.14
CA LEU A 32 34.11 -5.82 -7.43
C LEU A 32 35.62 -5.58 -7.30
N LEU A 33 36.05 -4.78 -6.32
CA LEU A 33 37.47 -4.54 -6.03
C LEU A 33 38.18 -5.81 -5.56
N GLN A 34 37.54 -6.56 -4.65
CA GLN A 34 38.05 -7.86 -4.19
C GLN A 34 38.16 -8.87 -5.34
N LEU A 35 37.13 -8.96 -6.18
CA LEU A 35 37.15 -9.82 -7.36
C LEU A 35 38.26 -9.41 -8.35
N HIS A 36 38.49 -8.11 -8.53
CA HIS A 36 39.57 -7.62 -9.38
C HIS A 36 40.95 -8.04 -8.84
N GLY A 37 41.21 -7.86 -7.54
CA GLY A 37 42.47 -8.26 -6.90
C GLY A 37 42.75 -9.77 -7.01
N LEU A 38 41.70 -10.59 -6.92
CA LEU A 38 41.80 -12.04 -7.16
C LEU A 38 42.17 -12.38 -8.61
N ILE A 39 41.61 -11.65 -9.58
CA ILE A 39 41.89 -11.87 -11.02
C ILE A 39 43.31 -11.39 -11.38
N THR A 40 43.79 -10.30 -10.77
CA THR A 40 45.11 -9.72 -11.04
C THR A 40 46.24 -10.39 -10.27
N ASN A 41 45.96 -11.41 -9.44
CA ASN A 41 46.92 -12.09 -8.55
C ASN A 41 47.66 -11.11 -7.60
N GLU A 42 47.03 -10.00 -7.23
CA GLU A 42 47.62 -9.04 -6.28
C GLU A 42 47.50 -9.49 -4.83
N GLU A 43 46.70 -10.52 -4.54
CA GLU A 43 46.56 -11.08 -3.19
C GLU A 43 47.51 -12.26 -2.95
N SER A 44 48.45 -12.05 -2.03
CA SER A 44 49.23 -13.14 -1.43
C SER A 44 48.35 -13.94 -0.47
N ALA A 45 48.36 -15.28 -0.61
CA ALA A 45 47.53 -16.17 0.19
C ALA A 45 47.72 -15.91 1.70
N PRO A 46 46.66 -15.54 2.44
CA PRO A 46 46.79 -15.33 3.87
C PRO A 46 47.04 -16.68 4.57
N THR A 47 48.03 -16.70 5.47
CA THR A 47 48.25 -17.79 6.42
C THR A 47 47.14 -17.79 7.48
N ALA A 48 45.95 -18.27 7.09
CA ALA A 48 44.79 -18.31 7.98
C ALA A 48 44.93 -19.43 9.02
N ASN A 49 44.74 -19.07 10.29
CA ASN A 49 44.55 -20.02 11.39
C ASN A 49 43.10 -20.56 11.29
N PRO A 50 42.88 -21.87 11.10
CA PRO A 50 41.59 -22.42 10.65
C PRO A 50 40.44 -22.43 11.68
N HIS A 51 40.59 -21.79 12.85
CA HIS A 51 39.68 -21.99 13.99
C HIS A 51 39.00 -20.74 14.56
N THR A 52 39.25 -19.54 14.04
CA THR A 52 38.57 -18.32 14.53
C THR A 52 38.17 -17.41 13.39
N VAL A 53 36.87 -17.37 13.08
CA VAL A 53 36.32 -16.36 12.16
C VAL A 53 36.35 -15.00 12.85
N THR A 54 36.97 -14.01 12.23
CA THR A 54 37.06 -12.66 12.81
C THR A 54 35.82 -11.82 12.49
N LEU A 55 35.55 -10.77 13.30
CA LEU A 55 34.48 -9.81 12.99
C LEU A 55 34.67 -9.14 11.62
N THR A 56 35.93 -8.94 11.21
CA THR A 56 36.29 -8.39 9.90
C THR A 56 35.86 -9.33 8.78
N GLU A 57 36.13 -10.63 8.89
CA GLU A 57 35.71 -11.63 7.91
C GLU A 57 34.18 -11.71 7.81
N LEU A 58 33.46 -11.69 8.94
CA LEU A 58 31.99 -11.64 8.93
C LEU A 58 31.45 -10.39 8.23
N PHE A 59 32.09 -9.25 8.43
CA PHE A 59 31.71 -8.00 7.76
C PHE A 59 31.94 -8.08 6.25
N GLN A 60 33.08 -8.64 5.80
CA GLN A 60 33.36 -8.85 4.37
C GLN A 60 32.34 -9.81 3.73
N ILE A 61 32.03 -10.92 4.39
CA ILE A 61 31.00 -11.87 3.95
C ILE A 61 29.66 -11.14 3.80
N TYR A 62 29.27 -10.31 4.78
CA TYR A 62 28.06 -9.51 4.69
C TYR A 62 28.06 -8.58 3.46
N LEU A 63 29.16 -7.88 3.17
CA LEU A 63 29.26 -7.01 1.99
C LEU A 63 29.09 -7.80 0.69
N HIS A 64 29.61 -9.02 0.59
CA HIS A 64 29.37 -9.86 -0.57
C HIS A 64 27.91 -10.30 -0.69
N LEU A 65 27.29 -10.75 0.41
CA LEU A 65 25.86 -11.09 0.43
C LEU A 65 24.98 -9.89 0.05
N GLU A 66 25.34 -8.70 0.50
CA GLU A 66 24.66 -7.45 0.19
C GLU A 66 24.78 -7.10 -1.31
N ALA A 67 25.97 -7.30 -1.91
CA ALA A 67 26.15 -7.13 -3.35
C ALA A 67 25.30 -8.11 -4.17
N PHE A 68 25.26 -9.39 -3.80
CA PHE A 68 24.37 -10.38 -4.41
C PHE A 68 22.90 -10.01 -4.25
N PHE A 69 22.53 -9.51 -3.06
CA PHE A 69 21.17 -9.07 -2.79
C PHE A 69 20.78 -7.84 -3.62
N LEU A 70 21.71 -6.91 -3.87
CA LEU A 70 21.48 -5.80 -4.79
C LEU A 70 21.23 -6.29 -6.23
N ILE A 71 22.00 -7.28 -6.70
CA ILE A 71 21.77 -7.90 -8.02
C ILE A 71 20.38 -8.54 -8.06
N TYR A 72 20.03 -9.34 -7.04
CA TYR A 72 18.69 -9.92 -6.89
C TYR A 72 17.61 -8.82 -6.95
N PHE A 73 17.76 -7.74 -6.19
CA PHE A 73 16.82 -6.61 -6.20
C PHE A 73 16.64 -6.03 -7.60
N VAL A 74 17.72 -5.79 -8.34
CA VAL A 74 17.66 -5.22 -9.70
C VAL A 74 16.93 -6.18 -10.64
N LEU A 75 17.23 -7.48 -10.58
CA LEU A 75 16.56 -8.50 -11.39
C LEU A 75 15.07 -8.58 -11.05
N GLN A 76 14.69 -8.56 -9.78
CA GLN A 76 13.29 -8.54 -9.35
C GLN A 76 12.58 -7.27 -9.82
N ARG A 77 13.23 -6.10 -9.69
CA ARG A 77 12.65 -4.83 -10.14
C ARG A 77 12.37 -4.84 -11.63
N ILE A 78 13.25 -5.42 -12.46
CA ILE A 78 13.04 -5.58 -13.91
C ILE A 78 11.87 -6.54 -14.16
N ARG A 79 11.88 -7.72 -13.52
CA ARG A 79 10.83 -8.74 -13.67
C ARG A 79 9.44 -8.21 -13.33
N LEU A 80 9.34 -7.34 -12.33
CA LEU A 80 8.07 -6.81 -11.82
C LEU A 80 7.60 -5.54 -12.57
N GLN A 81 8.38 -4.96 -13.49
CA GLN A 81 7.95 -3.78 -14.25
C GLN A 81 6.71 -3.96 -15.15
N PRO A 82 6.48 -5.11 -15.83
CA PRO A 82 5.36 -5.25 -16.75
C PRO A 82 4.04 -4.83 -16.11
N ALA A 83 3.23 -4.09 -16.86
CA ALA A 83 1.93 -3.60 -16.40
C ALA A 83 0.92 -4.76 -16.29
N ILE A 84 0.05 -4.67 -15.28
CA ILE A 84 -1.12 -5.55 -15.14
C ILE A 84 -2.34 -4.65 -15.32
N PRO A 85 -3.07 -4.76 -16.45
CA PRO A 85 -4.29 -3.99 -16.66
C PRO A 85 -5.33 -4.33 -15.58
N PRO A 86 -6.01 -3.33 -14.99
CA PRO A 86 -7.08 -3.59 -14.06
C PRO A 86 -8.29 -4.21 -14.80
N PRO A 87 -9.19 -4.89 -14.07
CA PRO A 87 -10.39 -5.46 -14.66
C PRO A 87 -11.26 -4.36 -15.29
N GLN A 88 -11.93 -4.71 -16.38
CA GLN A 88 -12.82 -3.79 -17.09
C GLN A 88 -14.08 -3.51 -16.26
N ILE A 89 -14.52 -2.25 -16.28
CA ILE A 89 -15.77 -1.81 -15.65
C ILE A 89 -16.88 -1.91 -16.70
N SER A 90 -18.05 -2.41 -16.30
CA SER A 90 -19.23 -2.45 -17.18
C SER A 90 -19.64 -1.02 -17.59
N ASP A 91 -20.24 -0.85 -18.78
CA ASP A 91 -20.72 0.45 -19.25
C ASP A 91 -21.67 1.12 -18.23
N GLN A 92 -22.56 0.32 -17.62
CA GLN A 92 -23.51 0.80 -16.62
C GLN A 92 -22.83 1.27 -15.33
N ASP A 93 -21.86 0.51 -14.82
CA ASP A 93 -21.19 0.84 -13.56
C ASP A 93 -20.19 1.98 -13.75
N ARG A 94 -19.57 2.08 -14.92
CA ARG A 94 -18.66 3.18 -15.28
C ARG A 94 -19.38 4.52 -15.20
N GLY A 95 -20.55 4.65 -15.84
CA GLY A 95 -21.37 5.85 -15.75
C GLY A 95 -21.79 6.17 -14.31
N LYS A 96 -22.29 5.18 -13.56
CA LYS A 96 -22.67 5.37 -12.14
C LYS A 96 -21.52 5.89 -11.29
N ILE A 97 -20.33 5.30 -11.42
CA ILE A 97 -19.15 5.69 -10.65
C ILE A 97 -18.71 7.11 -11.03
N PHE A 98 -18.67 7.41 -12.33
CA PHE A 98 -18.28 8.74 -12.81
C PHE A 98 -19.21 9.83 -12.28
N TYR A 99 -20.52 9.69 -12.48
CA TYR A 99 -21.48 10.70 -12.02
C TYR A 99 -21.55 10.79 -10.49
N ARG A 100 -21.42 9.67 -9.76
CA ARG A 100 -21.35 9.71 -8.30
C ARG A 100 -20.10 10.47 -7.81
N ALA A 101 -18.95 10.28 -8.45
CA ALA A 101 -17.74 11.05 -8.15
C ALA A 101 -17.90 12.54 -8.54
N LEU A 102 -18.58 12.81 -9.66
CA LEU A 102 -18.87 14.16 -10.10
C LEU A 102 -19.80 14.88 -9.11
N ASP A 103 -20.86 14.25 -8.63
CA ASP A 103 -21.81 14.86 -7.69
C ASP A 103 -21.23 15.03 -6.29
N THR A 104 -20.37 14.11 -5.85
CA THR A 104 -19.76 14.18 -4.51
C THR A 104 -18.56 15.10 -4.42
N SER A 105 -17.89 15.39 -5.54
CA SER A 105 -16.79 16.36 -5.56
C SER A 105 -17.32 17.77 -5.34
N ASP A 106 -16.98 18.37 -4.20
CA ASP A 106 -17.34 19.75 -3.89
C ASP A 106 -16.50 20.76 -4.70
N THR A 107 -16.50 22.03 -4.31
CA THR A 107 -15.69 23.09 -4.92
C THR A 107 -14.18 22.83 -4.83
N ARG A 108 -13.73 21.88 -4.01
CA ARG A 108 -12.33 21.48 -3.86
C ARG A 108 -11.91 20.38 -4.84
N PHE A 109 -12.69 20.12 -5.89
CA PHE A 109 -12.27 19.16 -6.94
C PHE A 109 -10.85 19.46 -7.48
N ARG A 110 -10.42 20.72 -7.54
CA ARG A 110 -9.03 21.07 -7.95
C ARG A 110 -7.98 20.48 -7.00
N GLU A 111 -8.26 20.47 -5.70
CA GLU A 111 -7.41 19.84 -4.68
C GLU A 111 -7.34 18.33 -4.84
N PHE A 112 -8.40 17.73 -5.41
CA PHE A 112 -8.46 16.32 -5.71
C PHE A 112 -7.70 15.96 -7.00
N TYR A 113 -7.93 16.67 -8.10
CA TYR A 113 -7.40 16.29 -9.41
C TYR A 113 -5.95 16.71 -9.64
N ALA A 114 -5.51 17.90 -9.20
CA ALA A 114 -4.12 18.34 -9.36
C ALA A 114 -3.07 17.30 -8.88
N PRO A 115 -3.23 16.64 -7.70
CA PRO A 115 -2.42 15.49 -7.29
C PRO A 115 -2.10 14.42 -8.32
N TRP A 116 -3.07 14.12 -9.18
CA TRP A 116 -2.97 13.02 -10.14
C TRP A 116 -2.11 13.37 -11.35
N PHE A 117 -1.45 14.52 -11.34
CA PHE A 117 -0.56 14.97 -12.39
C PHE A 117 0.79 15.37 -11.78
N ILE A 118 1.87 14.97 -12.44
CA ILE A 118 3.25 15.25 -12.00
C ILE A 118 4.05 15.95 -13.09
N TRP A 119 5.00 16.78 -12.67
CA TRP A 119 6.01 17.36 -13.55
C TRP A 119 6.99 16.27 -13.99
N LYS A 120 7.22 16.11 -15.29
CA LYS A 120 8.19 15.11 -15.80
C LYS A 120 9.63 15.37 -15.35
N SER A 121 10.01 16.64 -15.17
CA SER A 121 11.38 17.04 -14.82
C SER A 121 11.74 16.77 -13.36
N SER A 122 10.81 17.07 -12.44
CA SER A 122 11.03 16.97 -10.99
C SER A 122 10.33 15.79 -10.35
N HIS A 123 9.40 15.16 -11.08
CA HIS A 123 8.45 14.16 -10.59
C HIS A 123 7.56 14.62 -9.44
N ARG A 124 7.52 15.91 -9.15
CA ARG A 124 6.64 16.52 -8.15
C ARG A 124 5.20 16.57 -8.67
N GLN A 125 4.26 16.22 -7.79
CA GLN A 125 2.83 16.43 -8.01
C GLN A 125 2.46 17.89 -8.11
N LEU A 126 1.48 18.19 -8.96
CA LEU A 126 0.96 19.55 -9.14
C LEU A 126 0.26 20.05 -7.88
N SER A 127 0.40 21.36 -7.63
CA SER A 127 -0.38 22.08 -6.63
C SER A 127 -1.74 22.50 -7.19
N VAL A 128 -2.61 22.99 -6.32
CA VAL A 128 -3.95 23.49 -6.68
C VAL A 128 -3.84 24.68 -7.64
N ASP A 129 -2.88 25.57 -7.41
CA ASP A 129 -2.64 26.76 -8.24
C ASP A 129 -2.16 26.39 -9.66
N GLU A 130 -1.53 25.22 -9.79
CA GLU A 130 -1.04 24.68 -11.05
C GLU A 130 -2.13 23.90 -11.82
N PHE A 131 -3.34 23.75 -11.28
CA PHE A 131 -4.43 22.99 -11.91
C PHE A 131 -4.74 23.46 -13.35
N GLY A 132 -4.67 24.77 -13.59
CA GLY A 132 -4.91 25.35 -14.92
C GLY A 132 -3.88 24.97 -15.99
N LEU A 133 -2.76 24.33 -15.61
CA LEU A 133 -1.74 23.84 -16.54
C LEU A 133 -2.05 22.45 -17.11
N ILE A 134 -3.07 21.76 -16.56
CA ILE A 134 -3.49 20.44 -17.03
C ILE A 134 -4.42 20.62 -18.22
N HIS A 135 -4.06 20.07 -19.38
CA HIS A 135 -4.85 20.19 -20.60
C HIS A 135 -5.76 18.97 -20.82
N LYS A 136 -6.69 19.07 -21.77
CA LYS A 136 -7.69 18.04 -22.07
C LYS A 136 -7.07 16.67 -22.31
N ASP A 137 -6.02 16.57 -23.11
CA ASP A 137 -5.41 15.28 -23.44
C ASP A 137 -4.74 14.64 -22.21
N ASN A 138 -4.26 15.44 -21.25
CA ASN A 138 -3.75 14.92 -19.99
C ASN A 138 -4.90 14.29 -19.16
N PHE A 139 -6.06 14.94 -19.09
CA PHE A 139 -7.25 14.39 -18.43
C PHE A 139 -7.75 13.12 -19.13
N LEU A 140 -7.83 13.13 -20.46
CA LEU A 140 -8.26 11.97 -21.23
C LEU A 140 -7.35 10.76 -20.96
N ASP A 141 -6.02 10.94 -20.93
CA ASP A 141 -5.10 9.86 -20.57
C ASP A 141 -5.36 9.32 -19.15
N TRP A 142 -5.58 10.22 -18.17
CA TRP A 142 -5.85 9.80 -16.79
C TRP A 142 -7.19 9.08 -16.64
N PHE A 143 -8.26 9.61 -17.23
CA PHE A 143 -9.58 8.97 -17.19
C PHE A 143 -9.64 7.66 -17.98
N SER A 144 -8.82 7.51 -19.03
CA SER A 144 -8.69 6.24 -19.77
C SER A 144 -8.23 5.11 -18.84
N TRP A 145 -7.28 5.40 -17.96
CA TRP A 145 -6.88 4.45 -16.93
C TRP A 145 -7.96 4.28 -15.86
N LEU A 146 -8.48 5.40 -15.33
CA LEU A 146 -9.44 5.36 -14.23
C LEU A 146 -10.68 4.52 -14.59
N LEU A 147 -11.30 4.78 -15.74
CA LEU A 147 -12.61 4.24 -16.11
C LEU A 147 -12.54 3.00 -17.01
N TYR A 148 -11.48 2.85 -17.81
CA TYR A 148 -11.35 1.77 -18.80
C TYR A 148 -10.14 0.87 -18.57
N GLY A 149 -9.31 1.15 -17.55
CA GLY A 149 -8.09 0.37 -17.33
C GLY A 149 -7.07 0.45 -18.47
N ALA A 150 -7.20 1.45 -19.35
CA ALA A 150 -6.34 1.61 -20.52
C ALA A 150 -5.11 2.47 -20.20
N PRO A 151 -3.97 2.29 -20.90
CA PRO A 151 -2.75 3.05 -20.63
C PRO A 151 -2.84 4.52 -21.03
N ASN A 152 -3.70 4.89 -21.97
CA ASN A 152 -3.88 6.25 -22.50
C ASN A 152 -5.12 6.32 -23.40
N PHE A 153 -5.46 7.53 -23.84
CA PHE A 153 -6.64 7.77 -24.69
C PHE A 153 -6.57 7.07 -26.06
N SER A 154 -5.37 6.97 -26.65
CA SER A 154 -5.20 6.33 -27.97
C SER A 154 -5.37 4.81 -27.98
N ALA A 155 -5.41 4.18 -26.80
CA ALA A 155 -5.63 2.74 -26.66
C ALA A 155 -7.12 2.36 -26.58
N LEU A 156 -8.03 3.34 -26.55
CA LEU A 156 -9.47 3.12 -26.44
C LEU A 156 -10.09 2.77 -27.80
N SER A 157 -11.23 2.07 -27.77
CA SER A 157 -12.06 1.87 -28.96
C SER A 157 -12.74 3.19 -29.37
N PRO A 158 -13.16 3.37 -30.63
CA PRO A 158 -13.85 4.60 -31.06
C PRO A 158 -15.09 4.92 -30.22
N LYS A 159 -15.85 3.89 -29.80
CA LYS A 159 -17.02 4.02 -28.92
C LYS A 159 -16.62 4.56 -27.55
N ASP A 160 -15.59 3.99 -26.95
CA ASP A 160 -15.12 4.37 -25.60
C ASP A 160 -14.48 5.75 -25.60
N SER A 161 -13.76 6.11 -26.67
CA SER A 161 -13.20 7.45 -26.86
C SER A 161 -14.29 8.53 -26.94
N GLU A 162 -15.39 8.24 -27.63
CA GLU A 162 -16.54 9.15 -27.74
C GLU A 162 -17.22 9.33 -26.37
N GLU A 163 -17.52 8.23 -25.68
CA GLU A 163 -18.11 8.25 -24.34
C GLU A 163 -17.24 9.02 -23.34
N LEU A 164 -15.93 8.77 -23.32
CA LEU A 164 -15.01 9.47 -22.42
C LEU A 164 -14.92 10.97 -22.74
N THR A 165 -15.00 11.34 -24.01
CA THR A 165 -15.04 12.75 -24.42
C THR A 165 -16.30 13.43 -23.89
N ASN A 166 -17.44 12.73 -23.91
CA ASN A 166 -18.69 13.23 -23.33
C ASN A 166 -18.59 13.38 -21.81
N PHE A 167 -18.02 12.40 -21.10
CA PHE A 167 -17.76 12.54 -19.66
C PHE A 167 -16.89 13.75 -19.32
N LEU A 168 -15.84 14.02 -20.10
CA LEU A 168 -15.00 15.20 -19.87
C LEU A 168 -15.77 16.51 -20.10
N ALA A 169 -16.67 16.55 -21.08
CA ALA A 169 -17.54 17.70 -21.32
C ALA A 169 -18.55 17.92 -20.17
N ASP A 170 -19.15 16.84 -19.66
CA ASP A 170 -20.04 16.89 -18.51
C ASP A 170 -19.30 17.35 -17.25
N PHE A 171 -18.04 16.94 -17.08
CA PHE A 171 -17.17 17.42 -16.01
C PHE A 171 -16.93 18.93 -16.11
N GLU A 172 -16.56 19.45 -17.29
CA GLU A 172 -16.37 20.88 -17.53
C GLU A 172 -17.63 21.69 -17.20
N LEU A 173 -18.78 21.19 -17.65
CA LEU A 173 -20.09 21.82 -17.44
C LEU A 173 -20.47 21.82 -15.94
N ALA A 174 -20.45 20.65 -15.29
CA ALA A 174 -20.87 20.50 -13.91
C ALA A 174 -19.97 21.24 -12.91
N LYS A 175 -18.68 21.38 -13.22
CA LYS A 175 -17.71 22.10 -12.37
C LYS A 175 -17.49 23.55 -12.78
N GLY A 176 -18.14 24.01 -13.85
CA GLY A 176 -17.98 25.37 -14.36
C GLY A 176 -16.52 25.70 -14.69
N VAL A 177 -15.76 24.72 -15.20
CA VAL A 177 -14.36 24.90 -15.59
C VAL A 177 -14.18 24.72 -17.08
N ARG A 178 -13.19 25.45 -17.62
CA ARG A 178 -12.75 25.28 -18.99
C ARG A 178 -11.32 24.79 -18.99
N ILE A 179 -11.12 23.56 -19.41
CA ILE A 179 -9.82 22.91 -19.50
C ILE A 179 -9.16 23.33 -20.83
N PRO A 180 -7.90 23.80 -20.81
CA PRO A 180 -7.19 24.18 -22.04
C PRO A 180 -7.10 23.01 -23.03
N PRO A 181 -7.25 23.26 -24.34
CA PRO A 181 -7.16 22.20 -25.35
C PRO A 181 -5.74 21.65 -25.52
N GLY A 182 -5.63 20.46 -26.09
CA GLY A 182 -4.37 19.79 -26.42
C GLY A 182 -3.71 19.09 -25.24
N LYS A 183 -2.39 18.93 -25.32
CA LYS A 183 -1.57 18.22 -24.32
C LYS A 183 -0.46 19.09 -23.78
N ASN A 184 -0.36 19.20 -22.46
CA ASN A 184 0.83 19.74 -21.84
C ASN A 184 1.90 18.63 -21.74
N LEU A 185 2.97 18.75 -22.53
CA LEU A 185 4.02 17.74 -22.63
C LEU A 185 4.93 17.68 -21.40
N SER A 186 4.96 18.74 -20.59
CA SER A 186 5.77 18.81 -19.36
C SER A 186 5.11 18.09 -18.17
N ILE A 187 3.84 17.73 -18.31
CA ILE A 187 3.02 17.09 -17.29
C ILE A 187 2.70 15.65 -17.73
N GLU A 188 2.73 14.72 -16.80
CA GLU A 188 2.26 13.34 -16.98
C GLU A 188 1.21 12.99 -15.92
N PRO A 189 0.14 12.25 -16.29
CA PRO A 189 -0.81 11.73 -15.32
C PRO A 189 -0.22 10.56 -14.52
N VAL A 190 -0.63 10.45 -13.26
CA VAL A 190 -0.39 9.31 -12.38
C VAL A 190 -1.38 8.21 -12.75
N ILE A 191 -0.88 7.22 -13.48
CA ILE A 191 -1.55 6.04 -13.98
C ILE A 191 -0.89 4.84 -13.28
N LEU A 192 -1.42 4.42 -12.13
CA LEU A 192 -0.74 3.48 -11.23
C LEU A 192 -0.30 2.19 -11.92
N SER A 193 -1.23 1.57 -12.66
CA SER A 193 -1.06 0.28 -13.34
C SER A 193 0.03 0.28 -14.42
N PHE A 194 0.31 1.45 -15.01
CA PHE A 194 1.20 1.59 -16.18
C PHE A 194 2.43 2.45 -15.91
N ASN A 195 2.44 3.30 -14.88
CA ASN A 195 3.64 4.04 -14.51
C ASN A 195 4.74 3.06 -14.03
N PRO A 196 6.02 3.43 -14.21
CA PRO A 196 7.14 2.63 -13.73
C PRO A 196 7.12 2.46 -12.21
N ILE A 197 7.49 1.26 -11.73
CA ILE A 197 7.64 1.02 -10.29
C ILE A 197 8.95 1.67 -9.82
N ARG A 198 8.82 2.72 -9.02
CA ARG A 198 9.93 3.51 -8.46
C ARG A 198 10.36 2.98 -7.09
N ALA A 199 10.91 1.76 -7.10
CA ALA A 199 11.50 1.14 -5.92
C ALA A 199 13.02 1.33 -5.85
N TYR A 200 13.55 1.36 -4.64
CA TYR A 200 14.98 1.51 -4.35
C TYR A 200 15.47 0.39 -3.43
N PRO A 201 16.72 -0.07 -3.59
CA PRO A 201 17.23 -1.16 -2.77
C PRO A 201 17.27 -0.74 -1.30
N LYS A 202 16.84 -1.65 -0.43
CA LYS A 202 17.07 -1.58 1.02
C LYS A 202 18.11 -2.62 1.38
N PRO A 203 18.99 -2.38 2.37
CA PRO A 203 19.99 -3.36 2.72
C PRO A 203 19.39 -4.69 3.17
N LEU A 204 20.12 -5.79 3.00
CA LEU A 204 19.69 -7.11 3.44
C LEU A 204 19.36 -7.12 4.94
N LEU A 205 20.15 -6.42 5.75
CA LEU A 205 19.90 -6.24 7.18
C LEU A 205 18.56 -5.58 7.50
N PHE A 206 18.04 -4.70 6.62
CA PHE A 206 16.71 -4.12 6.79
C PHE A 206 15.64 -5.21 6.75
N TYR A 207 15.68 -6.11 5.77
CA TYR A 207 14.75 -7.23 5.66
C TYR A 207 14.92 -8.26 6.77
N ALA A 208 16.16 -8.48 7.24
CA ALA A 208 16.42 -9.31 8.42
C ALA A 208 15.76 -8.71 9.67
N GLY A 209 15.86 -7.39 9.87
CA GLY A 209 15.17 -6.68 10.96
C GLY A 209 13.65 -6.80 10.85
N VAL A 210 13.09 -6.63 9.66
CA VAL A 210 11.65 -6.83 9.38
C VAL A 210 11.20 -8.26 9.73
N SER A 211 11.98 -9.27 9.35
CA SER A 211 11.71 -10.68 9.67
C SER A 211 11.81 -10.97 11.18
N CYS A 212 12.75 -10.35 11.89
CA CYS A 212 12.88 -10.45 13.33
C CYS A 212 11.64 -9.88 14.05
N VAL A 213 11.22 -8.66 13.71
CA VAL A 213 10.02 -8.02 14.29
C VAL A 213 8.78 -8.88 14.05
N GLU A 214 8.66 -9.47 12.86
CA GLU A 214 7.58 -10.41 12.60
C GLU A 214 7.63 -11.65 13.50
N SER A 215 8.80 -12.27 13.62
CA SER A 215 8.98 -13.47 14.42
C SER A 215 8.60 -13.21 15.88
N LEU A 216 8.99 -12.06 16.42
CA LEU A 216 8.57 -11.60 17.75
C LEU A 216 7.04 -11.42 17.83
N GLY A 217 6.43 -10.83 16.79
CA GLY A 217 4.97 -10.72 16.71
C GLY A 217 4.26 -12.07 16.66
N HIS A 218 4.82 -13.07 15.99
CA HIS A 218 4.28 -14.43 15.95
C HIS A 218 4.36 -15.12 17.31
N LEU A 219 5.50 -14.99 18.00
CA LEU A 219 5.66 -15.49 19.37
C LEU A 219 4.65 -14.82 20.31
N TYR A 220 4.48 -13.51 20.18
CA TYR A 220 3.52 -12.75 21.00
C TYR A 220 2.06 -13.18 20.77
N LEU A 221 1.63 -13.33 19.51
CA LEU A 221 0.29 -13.81 19.19
C LEU A 221 0.06 -15.25 19.69
N THR A 222 1.07 -16.11 19.56
CA THR A 222 1.03 -17.48 20.08
C THR A 222 0.89 -17.49 21.61
N TYR A 223 1.65 -16.62 22.29
CA TYR A 223 1.52 -16.41 23.74
C TYR A 223 0.11 -15.94 24.15
N LEU A 224 -0.55 -15.12 23.33
CA LEU A 224 -1.94 -14.69 23.53
C LEU A 224 -2.99 -15.77 23.20
N GLY A 225 -2.57 -16.97 22.80
CA GLY A 225 -3.44 -18.11 22.49
C GLY A 225 -3.99 -18.14 21.07
N PHE A 226 -3.40 -17.37 20.14
CA PHE A 226 -3.74 -17.49 18.72
C PHE A 226 -3.00 -18.68 18.10
N LYS A 227 -3.70 -19.40 17.22
CA LYS A 227 -3.13 -20.41 16.33
C LYS A 227 -3.08 -19.85 14.92
N ARG A 228 -1.90 -19.91 14.28
CA ARG A 228 -1.75 -19.58 12.86
C ARG A 228 -2.26 -20.74 11.99
N ILE A 229 -3.01 -20.42 10.95
CA ILE A 229 -3.45 -21.35 9.91
C ILE A 229 -2.91 -20.83 8.58
N VAL A 230 -2.16 -21.67 7.89
CA VAL A 230 -1.65 -21.37 6.54
C VAL A 230 -2.60 -21.88 5.48
N SER A 231 -2.51 -21.29 4.28
CA SER A 231 -3.36 -21.62 3.13
C SER A 231 -3.39 -23.13 2.84
N ALA A 232 -2.20 -23.76 2.84
CA ALA A 232 -2.04 -25.19 2.62
C ALA A 232 -2.72 -26.09 3.66
N GLU A 233 -3.00 -25.59 4.87
CA GLU A 233 -3.68 -26.35 5.94
C GLU A 233 -5.21 -26.21 5.89
N ARG A 234 -5.73 -25.37 4.99
CA ARG A 234 -7.16 -25.10 4.91
C ARG A 234 -7.88 -26.21 4.16
N ARG A 235 -9.07 -26.57 4.67
CA ARG A 235 -9.96 -27.54 4.02
C ARG A 235 -10.43 -27.07 2.64
N TYR A 236 -10.64 -25.76 2.50
CA TYR A 236 -11.02 -25.09 1.27
C TYR A 236 -10.11 -23.89 1.09
N SER A 237 -9.26 -23.94 0.06
CA SER A 237 -8.46 -22.84 -0.44
C SER A 237 -8.66 -22.79 -1.94
N PHE A 238 -8.96 -21.61 -2.48
CA PHE A 238 -9.15 -21.45 -3.92
C PHE A 238 -7.82 -21.54 -4.67
N ASP A 239 -6.73 -21.11 -4.01
CA ASP A 239 -5.37 -21.24 -4.51
C ASP A 239 -4.42 -21.48 -3.31
N GLN A 240 -3.52 -22.45 -3.42
CA GLN A 240 -2.53 -22.72 -2.38
C GLN A 240 -1.43 -21.65 -2.31
N GLU A 241 -1.12 -20.99 -3.44
CA GLU A 241 -0.05 -20.01 -3.56
C GLU A 241 -0.50 -18.58 -3.23
N THR A 242 -1.78 -18.25 -3.46
CA THR A 242 -2.35 -16.91 -3.15
C THR A 242 -3.39 -16.92 -2.03
N GLY A 243 -3.75 -18.09 -1.50
CA GLY A 243 -4.74 -18.21 -0.43
C GLY A 243 -4.32 -17.48 0.85
N ILE A 244 -5.30 -16.92 1.57
CA ILE A 244 -5.02 -16.11 2.76
C ILE A 244 -4.49 -16.97 3.91
N HIS A 245 -3.52 -16.43 4.64
CA HIS A 245 -3.13 -16.94 5.95
C HIS A 245 -3.86 -16.16 7.03
N TYR A 246 -4.21 -16.81 8.14
CA TYR A 246 -4.87 -16.12 9.23
C TYR A 246 -4.46 -16.69 10.60
N TRP A 247 -4.65 -15.88 11.63
CA TRP A 247 -4.55 -16.29 13.03
C TRP A 247 -5.94 -16.40 13.61
N VAL A 248 -6.21 -17.48 14.31
CA VAL A 248 -7.49 -17.70 15.00
C VAL A 248 -7.25 -17.89 16.48
N ARG A 249 -8.05 -17.20 17.29
CA ARG A 249 -8.23 -17.49 18.71
C ARG A 249 -9.67 -17.91 18.93
N GLN A 250 -9.88 -19.16 19.35
CA GLN A 250 -11.20 -19.64 19.74
C GLN A 250 -11.44 -19.44 21.23
N PRO A 251 -12.70 -19.20 21.65
CA PRO A 251 -13.04 -19.17 23.06
C PRO A 251 -13.00 -20.56 23.70
N SER A 252 -13.01 -20.59 25.04
CA SER A 252 -13.02 -21.85 25.79
C SER A 252 -14.33 -22.64 25.54
N ILE A 253 -14.28 -23.98 25.66
CA ILE A 253 -15.40 -24.89 25.36
C ILE A 253 -16.70 -24.52 26.11
N LYS A 254 -16.59 -23.94 27.31
CA LYS A 254 -17.76 -23.51 28.13
C LYS A 254 -18.55 -22.36 27.50
N ALA A 255 -17.91 -21.53 26.67
CA ALA A 255 -18.54 -20.37 26.05
C ALA A 255 -19.27 -20.68 24.73
N LYS A 256 -18.97 -21.81 24.08
CA LYS A 256 -19.65 -22.26 22.84
C LYS A 256 -21.16 -22.46 23.02
N ILE A 257 -21.63 -22.66 24.25
CA ILE A 257 -23.02 -22.99 24.58
C ILE A 257 -23.88 -21.73 24.81
N GLN A 258 -23.28 -20.56 24.98
CA GLN A 258 -24.01 -19.33 25.31
C GLN A 258 -23.79 -18.24 24.25
N LYS A 259 -24.82 -18.09 23.40
CA LYS A 259 -25.13 -16.92 22.56
C LYS A 259 -24.26 -16.72 21.32
N GLY A 260 -24.94 -16.54 20.19
CA GLY A 260 -24.31 -16.03 18.97
C GLY A 260 -23.95 -14.56 19.17
N LEU A 261 -22.66 -14.24 19.18
CA LEU A 261 -22.19 -12.85 19.20
C LEU A 261 -20.79 -12.70 18.60
N ASN A 262 -20.74 -11.83 17.59
CA ASN A 262 -19.65 -10.98 17.10
C ASN A 262 -18.23 -11.59 17.03
N HIS A 263 -17.83 -11.97 15.82
CA HIS A 263 -16.46 -12.34 15.45
C HIS A 263 -15.71 -11.12 14.96
N CYS A 264 -14.51 -10.83 15.44
CA CYS A 264 -13.74 -9.68 14.95
C CYS A 264 -12.72 -10.10 13.89
N LEU A 265 -12.80 -9.51 12.71
CA LEU A 265 -11.85 -9.70 11.61
C LEU A 265 -10.89 -8.52 11.52
N PHE A 266 -9.58 -8.75 11.61
CA PHE A 266 -8.57 -7.70 11.45
C PHE A 266 -7.66 -8.01 10.25
N PRO A 267 -7.60 -7.13 9.23
CA PRO A 267 -6.54 -7.16 8.22
C PRO A 267 -5.24 -6.67 8.85
N ARG A 268 -4.21 -7.54 8.87
CA ARG A 268 -2.91 -7.27 9.50
C ARG A 268 -1.93 -6.68 8.47
N ASN A 269 -1.54 -5.42 8.67
CA ASN A 269 -0.30 -4.87 8.13
C ASN A 269 0.72 -4.66 9.28
N ARG A 270 1.99 -5.03 9.05
CA ARG A 270 3.06 -5.16 10.07
C ARG A 270 3.39 -3.86 10.82
N MET A 271 3.04 -2.69 10.30
CA MET A 271 3.44 -1.40 10.89
C MET A 271 2.69 -1.02 12.17
N TRP A 272 1.63 -1.73 12.57
CA TRP A 272 0.74 -1.28 13.66
C TRP A 272 0.24 -2.39 14.58
N ILE A 273 1.15 -3.28 15.00
CA ILE A 273 0.90 -4.29 16.05
C ILE A 273 0.31 -3.63 17.30
N ASP A 274 0.80 -2.45 17.70
CA ASP A 274 0.30 -1.73 18.88
C ASP A 274 -1.21 -1.41 18.81
N SER A 275 -1.70 -0.89 17.67
CA SER A 275 -3.12 -0.56 17.51
C SER A 275 -4.01 -1.81 17.47
N ILE A 276 -3.58 -2.85 16.75
CA ILE A 276 -4.31 -4.13 16.69
C ILE A 276 -4.29 -4.81 18.06
N CYS A 277 -3.18 -4.78 18.79
CA CYS A 277 -3.07 -5.34 20.12
C CYS A 277 -3.89 -4.56 21.15
N LYS A 278 -3.95 -3.22 21.07
CA LYS A 278 -4.82 -2.40 21.93
C LYS A 278 -6.30 -2.69 21.67
N LEU A 279 -6.70 -2.77 20.40
CA LEU A 279 -8.05 -3.15 20.01
C LEU A 279 -8.38 -4.58 20.45
N TYR A 280 -7.45 -5.52 20.27
CA TYR A 280 -7.58 -6.88 20.77
C TYR A 280 -7.72 -6.91 22.29
N ILE A 281 -6.85 -6.26 23.05
CA ILE A 281 -6.90 -6.23 24.52
C ILE A 281 -8.24 -5.66 24.97
N ARG A 282 -8.70 -4.57 24.36
CA ARG A 282 -9.96 -3.93 24.72
C ARG A 282 -11.17 -4.80 24.38
N ASN A 283 -11.17 -5.40 23.19
CA ASN A 283 -12.23 -6.32 22.76
C ASN A 283 -12.24 -7.60 23.60
N HIS A 284 -11.08 -8.19 23.86
CA HIS A 284 -10.93 -9.38 24.70
C HIS A 284 -11.36 -9.11 26.15
N SER A 285 -11.08 -7.92 26.68
CA SER A 285 -11.54 -7.52 28.01
C SER A 285 -13.06 -7.36 28.07
N ALA A 286 -13.70 -6.87 27.00
CA ALA A 286 -15.14 -6.70 26.93
C ALA A 286 -15.90 -8.00 26.57
N HIS A 287 -15.29 -8.82 25.72
CA HIS A 287 -15.86 -10.03 25.12
C HIS A 287 -14.80 -11.15 25.12
N PRO A 288 -14.48 -11.73 26.28
CA PRO A 288 -13.41 -12.74 26.41
C PRO A 288 -13.67 -14.01 25.60
N ASP A 289 -14.95 -14.26 25.33
CA ASP A 289 -15.52 -15.44 24.70
C ASP A 289 -15.84 -15.27 23.20
N SER A 290 -15.53 -14.12 22.60
CA SER A 290 -15.67 -13.95 21.15
C SER A 290 -14.45 -14.51 20.40
N PRO A 291 -14.64 -15.31 19.34
CA PRO A 291 -13.55 -15.72 18.47
C PRO A 291 -12.98 -14.51 17.71
N VAL A 292 -11.66 -14.51 17.53
CA VAL A 292 -10.95 -13.44 16.82
C VAL A 292 -10.14 -14.03 15.67
N PHE A 293 -10.28 -13.41 14.50
CA PHE A 293 -9.58 -13.76 13.27
C PHE A 293 -8.68 -12.60 12.83
N LEU A 294 -7.39 -12.85 12.62
CA LEU A 294 -6.44 -11.87 12.06
C LEU A 294 -5.97 -12.35 10.70
N ILE A 295 -6.37 -11.68 9.62
CA ILE A 295 -5.96 -12.01 8.25
C ILE A 295 -4.57 -11.43 7.98
N GLU A 296 -3.64 -12.24 7.48
CA GLU A 296 -2.35 -11.75 7.00
C GLU A 296 -2.44 -11.26 5.56
N MET A 297 -1.91 -10.06 5.31
CA MET A 297 -1.72 -9.52 3.96
C MET A 297 -0.22 -9.38 3.66
N PRO A 298 0.45 -10.46 3.21
CA PRO A 298 1.91 -10.48 3.06
C PRO A 298 2.43 -9.48 2.02
N HIS A 299 1.65 -9.22 0.97
CA HIS A 299 2.01 -8.36 -0.16
C HIS A 299 2.14 -6.86 0.21
N VAL A 300 1.53 -6.43 1.32
CA VAL A 300 1.64 -5.06 1.84
C VAL A 300 2.48 -4.97 3.12
N ALA A 301 3.26 -6.00 3.41
CA ALA A 301 3.99 -6.16 4.67
C ALA A 301 5.52 -6.08 4.53
N MET A 302 6.09 -5.62 3.41
CA MET A 302 7.54 -5.69 3.16
C MET A 302 8.07 -7.14 3.22
N ARG A 303 7.32 -8.08 2.63
CA ARG A 303 7.76 -9.47 2.40
C ARG A 303 8.15 -9.64 0.94
N PHE A 304 9.01 -10.61 0.65
CA PHE A 304 9.32 -11.03 -0.71
C PHE A 304 8.17 -11.85 -1.30
N VAL A 305 7.03 -11.21 -1.49
CA VAL A 305 5.81 -11.81 -2.03
C VAL A 305 5.34 -10.97 -3.20
N ASP A 306 5.34 -11.59 -4.37
CA ASP A 306 4.91 -11.01 -5.65
C ASP A 306 3.54 -11.53 -6.10
N ARG A 307 2.99 -12.51 -5.40
CA ARG A 307 1.65 -13.02 -5.64
C ARG A 307 0.65 -12.28 -4.77
N VAL A 308 -0.25 -11.55 -5.43
CA VAL A 308 -1.28 -10.74 -4.77
C VAL A 308 -2.65 -11.32 -5.15
N PRO A 309 -3.49 -11.73 -4.18
CA PRO A 309 -4.83 -12.22 -4.48
C PRO A 309 -5.71 -11.08 -5.00
N SER A 310 -6.67 -11.40 -5.87
CA SER A 310 -7.70 -10.44 -6.26
C SER A 310 -8.64 -10.14 -5.09
N MET A 311 -9.41 -9.04 -5.18
CA MET A 311 -10.42 -8.71 -4.17
C MET A 311 -11.47 -9.82 -4.06
N SER A 312 -11.99 -10.30 -5.19
CA SER A 312 -12.98 -11.40 -5.23
C SER A 312 -12.44 -12.68 -4.60
N GLN A 313 -11.18 -13.01 -4.86
CA GLN A 313 -10.53 -14.14 -4.22
C GLN A 313 -10.40 -13.92 -2.71
N THR A 314 -9.95 -12.75 -2.29
CA THR A 314 -9.80 -12.42 -0.86
C THR A 314 -11.14 -12.57 -0.13
N ILE A 315 -12.23 -12.08 -0.71
CA ILE A 315 -13.59 -12.23 -0.17
C ILE A 315 -13.97 -13.71 -0.05
N ALA A 316 -13.83 -14.48 -1.13
CA ALA A 316 -14.18 -15.90 -1.14
C ALA A 316 -13.34 -16.71 -0.11
N GLU A 317 -12.07 -16.36 0.03
CA GLU A 317 -11.18 -16.96 1.03
C GLU A 317 -11.61 -16.61 2.47
N VAL A 318 -12.08 -15.39 2.72
CA VAL A 318 -12.61 -15.00 4.04
C VAL A 318 -13.94 -15.68 4.33
N GLU A 319 -14.84 -15.79 3.36
CA GLU A 319 -16.11 -16.52 3.49
C GLU A 319 -15.86 -18.00 3.82
N SER A 320 -15.00 -18.67 3.05
CA SER A 320 -14.57 -20.05 3.30
C SER A 320 -13.94 -20.23 4.69
N MET A 321 -13.16 -19.25 5.14
CA MET A 321 -12.60 -19.25 6.50
C MET A 321 -13.72 -19.23 7.54
N LEU A 322 -14.68 -18.31 7.44
CA LEU A 322 -15.79 -18.20 8.39
C LEU A 322 -16.68 -19.45 8.37
N ASP A 323 -16.97 -20.00 7.20
CA ASP A 323 -17.74 -21.23 7.02
C ASP A 323 -17.08 -22.43 7.70
N THR A 324 -15.75 -22.53 7.63
CA THR A 324 -14.98 -23.59 8.30
C THR A 324 -15.22 -23.63 9.81
N TYR A 325 -15.51 -22.46 10.42
CA TYR A 325 -15.81 -22.34 11.85
C TYR A 325 -17.31 -22.24 12.15
N GLY A 326 -18.18 -22.32 11.13
CA GLY A 326 -19.63 -22.28 11.27
C GLY A 326 -20.19 -20.89 11.54
N TYR A 327 -19.52 -19.83 11.05
CA TYR A 327 -19.94 -18.44 11.28
C TYR A 327 -20.54 -17.81 10.03
N SER A 328 -21.81 -17.44 10.09
CA SER A 328 -22.52 -16.74 9.00
C SER A 328 -22.51 -15.21 9.14
N LYS A 329 -21.99 -14.68 10.26
CA LYS A 329 -21.89 -13.24 10.55
C LYS A 329 -20.60 -12.93 11.30
N ALA A 330 -20.00 -11.80 10.96
CA ALA A 330 -18.81 -11.28 11.62
C ALA A 330 -18.86 -9.74 11.73
N MET A 331 -18.22 -9.22 12.76
CA MET A 331 -17.82 -7.82 12.88
C MET A 331 -16.46 -7.66 12.19
N VAL A 332 -16.43 -6.89 11.10
CA VAL A 332 -15.18 -6.63 10.38
C VAL A 332 -14.58 -5.33 10.89
N ILE A 333 -13.31 -5.35 11.26
CA ILE A 333 -12.55 -4.18 11.70
C ILE A 333 -11.41 -3.98 10.70
N GLY A 334 -11.63 -3.08 9.74
CA GLY A 334 -10.60 -2.65 8.80
C GLY A 334 -9.62 -1.65 9.43
N HIS A 335 -8.38 -1.64 8.93
CA HIS A 335 -7.41 -0.59 9.24
C HIS A 335 -6.62 -0.22 7.97
N SER A 336 -6.59 1.07 7.63
CA SER A 336 -5.93 1.59 6.43
C SER A 336 -6.37 0.81 5.17
N LEU A 337 -5.44 0.24 4.40
CA LEU A 337 -5.74 -0.55 3.19
C LEU A 337 -6.74 -1.69 3.43
N GLY A 338 -6.85 -2.20 4.66
CA GLY A 338 -7.81 -3.26 5.00
C GLY A 338 -9.23 -2.79 5.35
N SER A 339 -9.51 -1.48 5.30
CA SER A 339 -10.87 -0.93 5.39
C SER A 339 -11.49 -0.87 3.99
N ALA A 340 -11.92 0.32 3.59
CA ALA A 340 -12.07 0.73 2.20
C ALA A 340 -11.09 1.90 1.99
N SER A 341 -10.47 1.97 0.82
CA SER A 341 -9.42 2.95 0.56
C SER A 341 -10.02 4.25 0.03
N THR A 342 -9.50 5.38 0.48
CA THR A 342 -9.83 6.66 -0.16
C THR A 342 -8.84 6.97 -1.27
N ASN A 343 -9.29 7.64 -2.33
CA ASN A 343 -8.46 8.01 -3.49
C ASN A 343 -7.17 8.77 -3.13
N ARG A 344 -7.12 9.42 -1.96
CA ARG A 344 -5.93 10.12 -1.47
C ARG A 344 -4.85 9.19 -0.88
N GLU A 345 -5.22 8.02 -0.36
CA GLU A 345 -4.29 6.98 0.09
C GLU A 345 -3.59 6.29 -1.08
N ILE A 346 -4.27 6.25 -2.23
CA ILE A 346 -3.86 5.51 -3.41
C ILE A 346 -2.64 6.16 -4.09
N ASP A 347 -2.61 7.50 -4.10
CA ASP A 347 -1.52 8.30 -4.69
C ASP A 347 -0.29 8.41 -3.76
N PHE A 348 -0.32 7.85 -2.55
CA PHE A 348 0.80 8.01 -1.59
C PHE A 348 2.12 7.41 -2.09
N VAL A 349 2.10 6.38 -2.95
CA VAL A 349 3.34 5.82 -3.54
C VAL A 349 4.04 6.82 -4.45
N HIS A 350 3.28 7.69 -5.10
CA HIS A 350 3.80 8.74 -5.98
C HIS A 350 3.95 10.09 -5.27
N ARG A 351 3.47 10.19 -4.02
CA ARG A 351 3.57 11.40 -3.21
C ARG A 351 5.01 11.68 -2.79
N HIS A 352 5.54 12.81 -3.27
CA HIS A 352 6.77 13.36 -2.74
C HIS A 352 6.54 13.96 -1.35
N PRO A 353 7.42 13.68 -0.36
CA PRO A 353 7.28 14.23 0.99
C PRO A 353 7.34 15.77 1.00
N GLY A 354 6.61 16.41 1.92
CA GLY A 354 6.56 17.87 2.06
C GLY A 354 5.60 18.59 1.12
N ARG A 355 4.67 17.84 0.55
CA ARG A 355 3.60 18.37 -0.28
C ARG A 355 2.62 19.24 0.51
N ASN A 356 2.31 20.42 0.00
CA ASN A 356 1.36 21.41 0.56
C ASN A 356 1.69 21.88 1.98
N THR A 357 2.92 21.66 2.43
CA THR A 357 3.43 22.15 3.71
C THR A 357 4.64 23.02 3.45
N ALA A 358 4.75 24.16 4.15
CA ALA A 358 5.92 25.02 4.04
C ALA A 358 7.24 24.30 4.35
N THR A 359 7.20 23.20 5.11
CA THR A 359 8.35 22.34 5.39
C THR A 359 7.97 20.86 5.35
N MET A 360 8.83 20.04 4.72
CA MET A 360 8.69 18.58 4.69
C MET A 360 8.65 18.00 6.09
N LYS A 361 7.63 17.20 6.41
CA LYS A 361 7.53 16.56 7.72
C LYS A 361 8.35 15.27 7.79
N ALA A 362 8.95 15.01 8.96
CA ALA A 362 9.79 13.83 9.17
C ALA A 362 9.02 12.50 9.00
N ASN A 363 7.77 12.45 9.45
CA ASN A 363 6.90 11.29 9.30
C ASN A 363 6.49 11.01 7.84
N GLU A 364 6.22 12.04 7.04
CA GLU A 364 5.97 11.91 5.59
C GLU A 364 7.19 11.36 4.86
N PHE A 365 8.37 11.90 5.17
CA PHE A 365 9.63 11.41 4.60
C PHE A 365 9.88 9.95 4.99
N MET A 366 9.61 9.58 6.24
CA MET A 366 9.78 8.20 6.69
C MET A 366 8.81 7.23 6.01
N MET A 367 7.53 7.60 5.87
CA MET A 367 6.54 6.81 5.11
C MET A 367 7.00 6.60 3.67
N HIS A 368 7.44 7.65 3.00
CA HIS A 368 7.96 7.54 1.64
C HIS A 368 9.19 6.64 1.56
N TRP A 369 10.15 6.79 2.48
CA TRP A 369 11.36 5.98 2.51
C TRP A 369 11.08 4.50 2.82
N LEU A 370 10.20 4.22 3.80
CA LEU A 370 9.88 2.85 4.24
C LEU A 370 8.95 2.13 3.29
N CYS A 371 7.91 2.79 2.79
CA CYS A 371 6.79 2.14 2.11
C CYS A 371 6.82 2.43 0.60
N SER A 372 6.79 3.70 0.17
CA SER A 372 6.74 4.06 -1.26
C SER A 372 7.97 3.64 -2.06
N ARG A 373 9.13 3.49 -1.39
CA ARG A 373 10.39 3.07 -2.02
C ARG A 373 10.64 1.56 -1.91
N GLU A 374 9.81 0.80 -1.20
CA GLU A 374 9.97 -0.65 -1.05
C GLU A 374 9.37 -1.38 -2.26
N LEU A 375 10.09 -2.40 -2.77
CA LEU A 375 9.77 -3.02 -4.05
C LEU A 375 8.41 -3.71 -4.07
N HIS A 376 8.08 -4.50 -3.06
CA HIS A 376 6.87 -5.34 -3.07
C HIS A 376 5.62 -4.54 -2.70
N ILE A 377 5.71 -3.57 -1.80
CA ILE A 377 4.64 -2.59 -1.53
C ILE A 377 4.34 -1.80 -2.80
N SER A 378 5.36 -1.22 -3.44
CA SER A 378 5.16 -0.42 -4.65
C SER A 378 4.70 -1.29 -5.81
N TYR A 379 5.18 -2.52 -5.95
CA TYR A 379 4.64 -3.47 -6.92
C TYR A 379 3.16 -3.77 -6.67
N THR A 380 2.77 -4.07 -5.43
CA THR A 380 1.37 -4.36 -5.09
C THR A 380 0.48 -3.16 -5.41
N ILE A 381 0.85 -1.97 -4.96
CA ILE A 381 0.04 -0.77 -5.18
C ILE A 381 0.03 -0.38 -6.66
N SER A 382 1.14 -0.48 -7.37
CA SER A 382 1.21 -0.09 -8.78
C SER A 382 0.70 -1.15 -9.75
N ARG A 383 0.43 -2.41 -9.34
CA ARG A 383 0.01 -3.46 -10.30
C ARG A 383 -1.29 -4.16 -9.90
N HIS A 384 -1.60 -4.22 -8.62
CA HIS A 384 -2.74 -5.01 -8.11
C HIS A 384 -3.79 -4.17 -7.40
N PHE A 385 -3.51 -2.89 -7.14
CA PHE A 385 -4.50 -2.00 -6.56
C PHE A 385 -5.55 -1.61 -7.59
N ILE A 386 -6.82 -1.89 -7.26
CA ILE A 386 -7.98 -1.60 -8.12
C ILE A 386 -8.87 -0.62 -7.37
N TRP A 387 -8.83 0.65 -7.78
CA TRP A 387 -9.47 1.75 -7.06
C TRP A 387 -10.98 1.55 -6.90
N HIS A 388 -11.69 1.19 -7.98
CA HIS A 388 -13.15 1.08 -7.97
C HIS A 388 -13.66 -0.12 -7.14
N GLN A 389 -12.83 -1.14 -6.92
CA GLN A 389 -13.13 -2.25 -6.00
C GLN A 389 -12.83 -1.91 -4.53
N SER A 390 -12.13 -0.81 -4.30
CA SER A 390 -11.71 -0.35 -2.98
C SER A 390 -12.55 0.83 -2.46
N LEU A 391 -13.55 1.28 -3.24
CA LEU A 391 -14.49 2.32 -2.86
C LEU A 391 -15.60 1.75 -1.98
N LEU A 392 -15.96 2.51 -0.95
CA LEU A 392 -17.11 2.24 -0.10
C LEU A 392 -17.83 3.54 0.16
N TRP A 393 -19.09 3.61 -0.26
CA TRP A 393 -19.93 4.78 -0.06
C TRP A 393 -20.78 4.64 1.21
N ALA A 394 -21.32 5.76 1.71
CA ALA A 394 -22.16 5.74 2.91
C ALA A 394 -23.33 4.76 2.81
N ASP A 395 -23.98 4.67 1.66
CA ASP A 395 -25.10 3.76 1.41
C ASP A 395 -24.69 2.28 1.31
N ASP A 396 -23.39 2.01 1.10
CA ASP A 396 -22.85 0.65 1.07
C ASP A 396 -22.50 0.13 2.47
N LEU A 397 -22.51 1.01 3.49
CA LEU A 397 -22.17 0.63 4.86
C LEU A 397 -23.26 -0.27 5.47
N PRO A 398 -22.88 -1.34 6.20
CA PRO A 398 -23.85 -2.21 6.88
C PRO A 398 -24.56 -1.44 7.99
N GLN A 399 -25.80 -1.79 8.33
CA GLN A 399 -26.60 -1.06 9.34
C GLN A 399 -25.86 -0.79 10.68
N ASN A 400 -25.08 -1.76 11.16
CA ASN A 400 -24.28 -1.63 12.38
C ASN A 400 -22.83 -1.34 12.04
N HIS A 401 -22.51 -0.08 11.74
CA HIS A 401 -21.16 0.37 11.43
C HIS A 401 -20.70 1.49 12.37
N HIS A 402 -19.39 1.67 12.45
CA HIS A 402 -18.76 2.84 13.06
C HIS A 402 -17.45 3.14 12.35
N VAL A 403 -17.27 4.38 11.91
CA VAL A 403 -16.07 4.82 11.18
C VAL A 403 -15.14 5.58 12.12
N VAL A 404 -13.88 5.15 12.21
CA VAL A 404 -12.86 5.87 13.00
C VAL A 404 -11.83 6.45 12.05
N VAL A 405 -11.60 7.76 12.15
CA VAL A 405 -10.61 8.48 11.36
C VAL A 405 -9.61 9.12 12.31
N SER A 406 -8.33 9.19 11.95
CA SER A 406 -7.34 9.88 12.76
C SER A 406 -7.28 11.35 12.37
N LYS A 407 -7.60 12.28 13.28
CA LYS A 407 -7.50 13.74 13.04
C LYS A 407 -6.19 14.22 12.40
N GLN A 408 -5.07 13.54 12.69
CA GLN A 408 -3.73 13.88 12.17
C GLN A 408 -3.18 12.83 11.20
N ASP A 409 -4.07 12.16 10.45
CA ASP A 409 -3.64 11.23 9.40
C ASP A 409 -2.85 11.95 8.30
N LEU A 410 -1.82 11.29 7.77
CA LEU A 410 -0.96 11.81 6.70
C LEU A 410 -1.41 11.37 5.31
N LEU A 411 -2.06 10.20 5.24
CA LEU A 411 -2.52 9.59 4.01
C LEU A 411 -3.91 10.11 3.65
N VAL A 412 -4.74 10.29 4.67
CA VAL A 412 -6.15 10.66 4.54
C VAL A 412 -6.41 12.05 5.11
N ASP A 413 -7.32 12.80 4.48
CA ASP A 413 -7.78 14.07 5.02
C ASP A 413 -9.00 13.85 5.91
N ALA A 414 -8.74 13.81 7.21
CA ALA A 414 -9.76 13.53 8.21
C ALA A 414 -10.89 14.56 8.20
N GLY A 415 -10.59 15.84 7.92
CA GLY A 415 -11.61 16.89 7.91
C GLY A 415 -12.55 16.77 6.71
N VAL A 416 -12.02 16.41 5.54
CA VAL A 416 -12.85 16.13 4.34
C VAL A 416 -13.77 14.94 4.61
N ILE A 417 -13.23 13.86 5.20
CA ILE A 417 -14.02 12.67 5.51
C ILE A 417 -15.07 12.97 6.57
N GLU A 418 -14.72 13.62 7.68
CA GLU A 418 -15.67 14.01 8.72
C GLU A 418 -16.84 14.82 8.15
N THR A 419 -16.54 15.79 7.28
CA THR A 419 -17.57 16.57 6.57
C THR A 419 -18.51 15.67 5.76
N TYR A 420 -17.97 14.71 5.02
CA TYR A 420 -18.77 13.73 4.26
C TYR A 420 -19.63 12.86 5.19
N LEU A 421 -19.04 12.27 6.23
CA LEU A 421 -19.73 11.38 7.16
C LEU A 421 -20.86 12.10 7.92
N VAL A 422 -20.63 13.36 8.34
CA VAL A 422 -21.67 14.19 8.96
C VAL A 422 -22.82 14.44 7.98
N ARG A 423 -22.52 14.79 6.73
CA ARG A 423 -23.54 15.05 5.69
C ARG A 423 -24.42 13.84 5.41
N GLU A 424 -23.81 12.65 5.36
CA GLU A 424 -24.52 11.39 5.08
C GLU A 424 -25.11 10.75 6.35
N GLY A 425 -24.96 11.36 7.53
CA GLY A 425 -25.50 10.83 8.79
C GLY A 425 -24.84 9.53 9.27
N VAL A 426 -23.58 9.29 8.89
CA VAL A 426 -22.81 8.09 9.24
C VAL A 426 -22.26 8.19 10.66
N ASN A 427 -22.35 7.12 11.45
CA ASN A 427 -21.79 7.10 12.81
C ASN A 427 -20.25 7.04 12.79
N HIS A 428 -19.57 8.00 13.41
CA HIS A 428 -18.12 8.14 13.33
C HIS A 428 -17.42 8.77 14.55
N THR A 429 -16.09 8.66 14.60
CA THR A 429 -15.18 9.31 15.58
C THR A 429 -13.92 9.81 14.85
N VAL A 430 -13.40 10.99 15.23
CA VAL A 430 -12.21 11.66 14.63
C VAL A 430 -11.11 11.96 15.64
#